data_AF-A0A1F5NZY6-F1
#
_entry.id   AF-A0A1F5NZY6-F1
#
_cell.length_a   1.000
_cell.length_b   1.000
_cell.length_c   1.000
_cell.angle_alpha   90.00
_cell.angle_beta   90.00
_cell.angle_gamma   90.00
#
_symmetry.space_group_name_H-M   'P 1'
#
loop_
_entity.id
_entity.type
_entity.pdbx_description
1 polymer ?
#
loop_
_entity_poly.entity_id
_entity_poly.type
_entity_poly.pdbx_seq_one_letter_code
_entity_poly.pdbx_strand_id
1 'polypeptide(L)'
;MKAYLNFIVNLKSDNHKLALIAGYVLTAGLFFGLGQFMYRPDPPKISIEEPSVDLSSINLTPNQQPLQQVTGVATESFDPNCTGKIKGNISSSGKIYHIPGGAFYDRTVPELCFDSEAEAQATGFRKSSR
;
A
#
# COMPACT_ATOMS: atom_id res chain seq x y z
N MET A 1 22.45 37.39 34.40
CA MET A 1 23.76 36.71 34.36
C MET A 1 23.83 35.41 35.15
N LYS A 2 23.31 35.33 36.40
CA LYS A 2 23.33 34.09 37.21
C LYS A 2 22.62 32.88 36.57
N ALA A 3 21.52 33.08 35.84
CA ALA A 3 20.81 31.99 35.15
C ALA A 3 21.62 31.34 34.02
N TYR A 4 22.38 32.14 33.27
CA TYR A 4 23.26 31.64 32.19
C TYR A 4 24.47 30.89 32.77
N LEU A 5 25.04 31.37 33.88
CA LEU A 5 26.11 30.66 34.57
C LEU A 5 25.64 29.30 35.13
N ASN A 6 24.44 29.24 35.74
CA ASN A 6 23.88 27.98 36.24
C ASN A 6 23.59 26.99 35.10
N PHE A 7 23.17 27.47 33.94
CA PHE A 7 22.97 26.63 32.76
C PHE A 7 24.28 26.02 32.25
N ILE A 8 25.36 26.81 32.16
CA ILE A 8 26.68 26.31 31.76
C ILE A 8 27.25 25.32 32.79
N VAL A 9 27.04 25.55 34.08
CA VAL A 9 27.48 24.62 35.13
C VAL A 9 26.68 23.31 35.09
N ASN A 10 25.38 23.36 34.81
CA ASN A 10 24.53 22.17 34.66
C ASN A 10 24.93 21.32 33.43
N LEU A 11 25.42 21.94 32.35
CA LEU A 11 25.98 21.22 31.19
C LEU A 11 27.29 20.48 31.53
N LYS A 12 28.06 20.95 32.53
CA LYS A 12 29.34 20.37 32.94
C LYS A 12 29.22 19.27 34.01
N SER A 13 28.06 19.15 34.67
CA SER A 13 27.82 18.15 35.73
C SER A 13 27.79 16.71 35.20
N ASP A 14 27.17 16.52 34.04
CA ASP A 14 26.77 15.18 33.56
C ASP A 14 27.42 14.89 32.20
N ASN A 15 28.72 14.57 32.19
CA ASN A 15 29.48 14.22 30.98
C ASN A 15 28.76 13.18 30.11
N HIS A 16 27.98 12.27 30.71
CA HIS A 16 27.18 11.26 30.00
C HIS A 16 26.01 11.85 29.19
N LYS A 17 25.33 12.89 29.71
CA LYS A 17 24.23 13.56 28.99
C LYS A 17 24.77 14.39 27.83
N LEU A 18 25.90 15.06 28.04
CA LEU A 18 26.58 15.82 27.00
C LEU A 18 27.05 14.89 25.86
N ALA A 19 27.62 13.73 26.21
CA ALA A 19 28.02 12.72 25.25
C ALA A 19 26.82 12.15 24.46
N LEU A 20 25.68 11.90 25.12
CA LEU A 20 24.47 11.43 24.44
C LEU A 20 23.91 12.46 23.44
N ILE A 21 23.85 13.73 23.82
CA ILE A 21 23.37 14.79 22.92
C ILE A 21 24.34 14.98 21.74
N ALA A 22 25.64 15.02 21.99
CA ALA A 22 26.64 15.15 20.93
C ALA A 22 26.62 13.96 19.95
N GLY A 23 26.49 12.73 20.45
CA GLY A 23 26.37 11.53 19.63
C GLY A 23 25.09 11.49 18.77
N TYR A 24 23.96 11.93 19.32
CA TYR A 24 22.70 12.02 18.59
C TYR A 24 22.78 13.02 17.43
N VAL A 25 23.35 14.21 17.65
CA VAL A 25 23.49 15.22 16.60
C VAL A 25 24.43 14.76 15.47
N LEU A 26 25.55 14.11 15.82
CA LEU A 26 26.49 13.58 14.82
C LEU A 26 25.86 12.49 13.93
N THR A 27 25.10 11.57 14.52
CA THR A 27 24.45 10.49 13.75
C THR A 27 23.31 11.03 12.89
N ALA A 28 22.43 11.89 13.42
CA ALA A 28 21.34 12.49 12.66
C ALA A 28 21.83 13.28 11.43
N GLY A 29 22.96 13.99 11.54
CA GLY A 29 23.56 14.72 10.42
C GLY A 29 24.07 13.82 9.28
N LEU A 30 24.61 12.65 9.60
CA LEU A 30 25.07 11.68 8.59
C LEU A 30 23.92 11.02 7.84
N PHE A 31 22.78 10.78 8.51
CA PHE A 31 21.61 10.15 7.88
C PHE A 31 20.77 11.12 7.03
N PHE A 32 20.74 12.42 7.34
CA PHE A 32 19.96 13.40 6.57
C PHE A 32 20.62 13.83 5.24
N GLY A 33 21.92 13.58 5.07
CA GLY A 33 22.69 14.04 3.90
C GLY A 33 22.71 13.11 2.67
N LEU A 34 22.33 11.84 2.80
CA LEU A 34 22.41 10.85 1.70
C LEU A 34 21.08 10.64 0.94
N GLY A 35 20.03 11.37 1.28
CA GLY A 35 18.67 11.09 0.79
C GLY A 35 18.24 11.69 -0.55
N GLN A 36 19.09 12.46 -1.27
CA GLN A 36 18.66 13.22 -2.45
C GLN A 36 19.15 12.68 -3.81
N PHE A 37 19.79 11.51 -3.87
CA PHE A 37 20.16 10.93 -5.17
C PHE A 37 19.00 10.12 -5.77
N MET A 38 17.95 10.82 -6.19
CA MET A 38 16.88 10.23 -6.99
C MET A 38 17.34 10.16 -8.44
N TYR A 39 18.04 9.07 -8.80
CA TYR A 39 18.32 8.74 -10.18
C TYR A 39 17.01 8.39 -10.88
N ARG A 40 16.44 9.33 -11.63
CA ARG A 40 15.32 9.10 -12.55
C ARG A 40 15.90 8.88 -13.95
N PRO A 41 16.10 7.64 -14.41
CA PRO A 41 16.46 7.41 -15.80
C PRO A 41 15.28 7.86 -16.68
N ASP A 42 15.57 8.63 -17.73
CA ASP A 42 14.55 8.99 -18.70
C ASP A 42 13.98 7.71 -19.34
N PRO A 43 12.65 7.59 -19.45
CA PRO A 43 12.04 6.42 -20.07
C PRO A 43 12.49 6.33 -21.53
N PRO A 44 12.85 5.13 -22.02
CA PRO A 44 13.25 4.95 -23.41
C PRO A 44 12.12 5.39 -24.34
N LYS A 45 12.44 6.19 -25.36
CA LYS A 45 11.48 6.64 -26.36
C LYS A 45 11.09 5.45 -27.25
N ILE A 46 9.98 4.80 -26.95
CA ILE A 46 9.39 3.76 -27.79
C ILE A 46 8.71 4.47 -28.97
N SER A 47 9.24 4.29 -30.18
CA SER A 47 8.59 4.74 -31.40
C SER A 47 7.55 3.69 -31.79
N ILE A 48 6.30 3.88 -31.33
CA ILE A 48 5.18 3.08 -31.81
C ILE A 48 4.79 3.66 -33.16
N GLU A 49 5.14 2.96 -34.25
CA GLU A 49 4.45 3.15 -35.53
C GLU A 49 3.00 2.74 -35.30
N GLU A 50 2.08 3.72 -35.36
CA GLU A 50 0.66 3.51 -35.12
C GLU A 50 0.13 2.45 -36.10
N PRO A 51 -0.36 1.28 -35.63
CA PRO A 51 -1.05 0.36 -36.52
C PRO A 51 -2.39 1.00 -36.88
N SER A 52 -2.50 1.50 -38.10
CA SER A 52 -3.78 1.91 -38.68
C SER A 52 -4.64 0.67 -38.86
N VAL A 53 -5.45 0.37 -37.84
CA VAL A 53 -6.46 -0.69 -37.92
C VAL A 53 -7.56 -0.19 -38.87
N ASP A 54 -7.57 -0.73 -40.08
CA ASP A 54 -8.64 -0.51 -41.06
C ASP A 54 -9.92 -1.19 -40.57
N LEU A 55 -10.86 -0.38 -40.09
CA LEU A 55 -12.13 -0.80 -39.50
C LEU A 55 -13.16 -1.28 -40.55
N SER A 56 -12.75 -1.48 -41.80
CA SER A 56 -13.65 -1.84 -42.91
C SER A 56 -14.14 -3.29 -42.93
N SER A 57 -13.68 -4.17 -42.02
CA SER A 57 -13.96 -5.62 -42.08
C SER A 57 -14.73 -6.25 -40.90
N ILE A 58 -15.28 -5.46 -39.97
CA ILE A 58 -16.03 -6.01 -38.83
C ILE A 58 -17.48 -6.37 -39.24
N ASN A 59 -17.65 -7.53 -39.89
CA ASN A 59 -18.97 -8.16 -40.05
C ASN A 59 -19.36 -8.87 -38.75
N LEU A 60 -20.14 -8.19 -37.90
CA LEU A 60 -20.73 -8.75 -36.69
C LEU A 60 -21.85 -9.72 -37.05
N THR A 61 -21.54 -11.02 -37.11
CA THR A 61 -22.53 -12.10 -37.05
C THR A 61 -22.47 -12.71 -35.65
N PRO A 62 -23.51 -12.64 -34.81
CA PRO A 62 -23.50 -13.26 -33.50
C PRO A 62 -23.72 -14.76 -33.66
N ASN A 63 -22.65 -15.56 -33.54
CA ASN A 63 -22.75 -17.02 -33.47
C ASN A 63 -22.60 -17.47 -32.00
N GLN A 64 -23.57 -18.26 -31.56
CA GLN A 64 -23.81 -18.67 -30.17
C GLN A 64 -22.86 -19.85 -29.79
N GLN A 65 -22.29 -19.89 -28.58
CA GLN A 65 -22.53 -20.85 -27.45
C GLN A 65 -21.23 -21.60 -27.01
N PRO A 66 -21.12 -22.19 -25.78
CA PRO A 66 -22.16 -22.49 -24.77
C PRO A 66 -21.85 -22.21 -23.26
N LEU A 67 -22.95 -22.07 -22.50
CA LEU A 67 -23.23 -22.38 -21.08
C LEU A 67 -22.37 -21.79 -19.93
N GLN A 68 -22.76 -20.62 -19.41
CA GLN A 68 -22.62 -20.32 -17.98
C GLN A 68 -23.95 -19.89 -17.37
N GLN A 69 -24.20 -20.49 -16.23
CA GLN A 69 -25.49 -20.77 -15.60
C GLN A 69 -26.16 -19.49 -15.08
N VAL A 70 -27.28 -19.13 -15.69
CA VAL A 70 -28.20 -18.13 -15.16
C VAL A 70 -29.06 -18.81 -14.10
N THR A 71 -28.74 -18.66 -12.81
CA THR A 71 -29.76 -18.63 -11.74
C THR A 71 -29.21 -18.00 -10.46
N GLY A 72 -29.75 -16.84 -10.10
CA GLY A 72 -29.50 -16.18 -8.83
C GLY A 72 -29.30 -14.69 -9.03
N VAL A 73 -30.36 -13.91 -8.86
CA VAL A 73 -30.37 -12.45 -8.88
C VAL A 73 -29.37 -11.95 -7.83
N ALA A 74 -28.12 -11.70 -8.22
CA ALA A 74 -27.23 -10.88 -7.44
C ALA A 74 -27.44 -9.45 -7.94
N THR A 75 -28.26 -8.70 -7.22
CA THR A 75 -28.00 -7.27 -7.09
C THR A 75 -26.50 -7.12 -6.92
N GLU A 76 -25.81 -6.56 -7.92
CA GLU A 76 -24.49 -5.98 -7.70
C GLU A 76 -24.70 -4.76 -6.79
N SER A 77 -24.99 -5.06 -5.51
CA SER A 77 -24.83 -4.10 -4.44
C SER A 77 -23.34 -3.83 -4.43
N PHE A 78 -22.96 -2.70 -5.01
CA PHE A 78 -21.69 -2.04 -4.73
C PHE A 78 -21.66 -1.85 -3.21
N ASP A 79 -21.14 -2.86 -2.52
CA ASP A 79 -21.02 -2.85 -1.09
C ASP A 79 -19.66 -2.25 -0.77
N PRO A 80 -19.60 -0.98 -0.32
CA PRO A 80 -18.34 -0.31 -0.02
C PRO A 80 -17.59 -1.01 1.14
N ASN A 81 -18.23 -1.94 1.85
CA ASN A 81 -17.65 -2.66 2.96
C ASN A 81 -17.33 -4.13 2.62
N CYS A 82 -17.49 -4.54 1.35
CA CYS A 82 -17.26 -5.93 0.92
C CYS A 82 -17.98 -6.97 1.81
N THR A 83 -19.22 -6.70 2.26
CA THR A 83 -19.91 -7.58 3.21
C THR A 83 -20.10 -8.97 2.61
N GLY A 84 -19.63 -10.01 3.30
CA GLY A 84 -19.67 -11.40 2.84
C GLY A 84 -18.52 -11.81 1.90
N LYS A 85 -17.66 -10.87 1.47
CA LYS A 85 -16.45 -11.13 0.69
C LYS A 85 -15.20 -11.00 1.55
N ILE A 86 -14.04 -11.37 1.02
CA ILE A 86 -12.77 -11.21 1.73
C ILE A 86 -12.36 -9.73 1.70
N LYS A 87 -12.14 -9.16 2.88
CA LYS A 87 -11.76 -7.76 3.07
C LYS A 87 -10.25 -7.59 3.08
N GLY A 88 -9.68 -6.98 2.06
CA GLY A 88 -8.26 -6.63 1.99
C GLY A 88 -8.00 -5.23 2.56
N ASN A 89 -7.21 -5.12 3.62
CA ASN A 89 -6.78 -3.86 4.21
C ASN A 89 -5.30 -3.57 3.88
N ILE A 90 -5.03 -2.36 3.40
CA ILE A 90 -3.68 -1.87 3.15
C ILE A 90 -3.35 -0.83 4.22
N SER A 91 -2.43 -1.16 5.11
CA SER A 91 -1.95 -0.25 6.16
C SER A 91 -0.47 0.05 5.98
N SER A 92 0.06 1.01 6.73
CA SER A 92 1.51 1.27 6.81
C SER A 92 2.32 0.05 7.27
N SER A 93 1.68 -0.87 7.99
CA SER A 93 2.30 -2.11 8.48
C SER A 93 2.23 -3.26 7.47
N GLY A 94 1.48 -3.11 6.37
CA GLY A 94 1.39 -4.08 5.29
C GLY A 94 -0.02 -4.36 4.81
N LYS A 95 -0.12 -5.32 3.89
CA LYS A 95 -1.34 -5.77 3.22
C LYS A 95 -1.88 -7.04 3.90
N ILE A 96 -3.06 -6.97 4.52
CA ILE A 96 -3.65 -8.07 5.27
C ILE A 96 -5.09 -8.29 4.81
N TYR A 97 -5.53 -9.54 4.66
CA TYR A 97 -6.91 -9.86 4.33
C TYR A 97 -7.64 -10.54 5.49
N HIS A 98 -8.94 -10.25 5.59
CA HIS A 98 -9.85 -10.78 6.59
C HIS A 98 -10.96 -11.57 5.91
N ILE A 99 -11.17 -12.81 6.37
CA ILE A 99 -12.25 -13.67 5.90
C ILE A 99 -13.54 -13.37 6.68
N PRO A 100 -14.72 -13.53 6.05
CA PRO A 100 -16.00 -13.42 6.74
C PRO A 100 -16.05 -14.41 7.91
N GLY A 101 -16.40 -13.94 9.11
CA GLY A 101 -16.39 -14.72 10.35
C GLY A 101 -15.10 -14.63 11.17
N GLY A 102 -14.06 -13.95 10.70
CA GLY A 102 -12.84 -13.67 11.48
C GLY A 102 -13.08 -12.63 12.58
N ALA A 103 -12.27 -12.65 13.65
CA ALA A 103 -12.49 -11.79 14.83
C ALA A 103 -12.37 -10.28 14.56
N PHE A 104 -11.74 -9.92 13.44
CA PHE A 104 -11.50 -8.54 13.01
C PHE A 104 -12.29 -8.18 11.76
N TYR A 105 -13.12 -9.08 11.22
CA TYR A 105 -13.80 -8.86 9.94
C TYR A 105 -14.75 -7.64 9.96
N ASP A 106 -15.54 -7.49 11.02
CA ASP A 106 -16.57 -6.45 11.10
C ASP A 106 -15.99 -5.04 11.31
N ARG A 107 -14.81 -4.95 11.93
CA ARG A 107 -14.14 -3.67 12.22
C ARG A 107 -13.15 -3.23 11.14
N THR A 108 -12.79 -4.12 10.23
CA THR A 108 -11.85 -3.81 9.17
C THR A 108 -12.55 -3.03 8.06
N VAL A 109 -11.98 -1.87 7.72
CA VAL A 109 -12.32 -1.13 6.50
C VAL A 109 -11.50 -1.72 5.35
N PRO A 110 -12.13 -2.32 4.33
CA PRO A 110 -11.43 -2.85 3.17
C PRO A 110 -11.05 -1.74 2.18
N GLU A 111 -9.86 -1.86 1.60
CA GLU A 111 -9.42 -1.10 0.43
C GLU A 111 -9.69 -1.90 -0.86
N LEU A 112 -9.62 -3.23 -0.77
CA LEU A 112 -9.91 -4.15 -1.88
C LEU A 112 -10.80 -5.29 -1.39
N CYS A 113 -11.79 -5.65 -2.20
CA CYS A 113 -12.62 -6.84 -1.98
C CYS A 113 -12.07 -7.99 -2.83
N PHE A 114 -12.04 -9.21 -2.28
CA PHE A 114 -11.71 -10.41 -3.01
C PHE A 114 -12.81 -11.45 -2.90
N ASP A 115 -13.00 -12.22 -3.96
CA ASP A 115 -13.94 -13.35 -3.96
C ASP A 115 -13.29 -14.65 -3.42
N SER A 116 -11.96 -14.73 -3.47
CA SER A 116 -11.21 -15.89 -3.00
C SER A 116 -9.92 -15.55 -2.25
N GLU A 117 -9.47 -16.44 -1.34
CA GLU A 117 -8.21 -16.27 -0.63
C GLU A 117 -7.01 -16.33 -1.60
N ALA A 118 -7.12 -17.11 -2.68
CA ALA A 118 -6.08 -17.25 -3.69
C ALA A 118 -5.81 -15.92 -4.42
N GLU A 119 -6.87 -15.18 -4.74
CA GLU A 119 -6.78 -13.86 -5.38
C GLU A 119 -6.15 -12.81 -4.44
N ALA A 120 -6.54 -12.83 -3.17
CA ALA A 120 -5.94 -11.98 -2.14
C ALA A 120 -4.44 -12.27 -1.98
N GLN A 121 -4.04 -13.55 -2.01
CA GLN A 121 -2.63 -13.94 -1.92
C GLN A 121 -1.85 -13.58 -3.19
N ALA A 122 -2.45 -13.75 -4.37
CA ALA A 122 -1.84 -13.39 -5.66
C ALA A 122 -1.53 -11.89 -5.76
N THR A 123 -2.36 -11.04 -5.14
CA THR A 123 -2.14 -9.60 -5.04
C THR A 123 -1.19 -9.19 -3.90
N GLY A 124 -0.66 -10.17 -3.16
CA GLY A 124 0.35 -9.98 -2.12
C GLY A 124 -0.21 -9.65 -0.74
N PHE A 125 -1.50 -9.93 -0.47
CA PHE A 125 -2.06 -9.84 0.87
C PHE A 125 -1.77 -11.11 1.66
N ARG A 126 -1.48 -10.94 2.95
CA ARG A 126 -1.32 -12.05 3.90
C ARG A 126 -2.57 -12.25 4.74
N LYS A 127 -2.84 -13.47 5.20
CA LYS A 127 -4.00 -13.77 6.04
C LYS A 127 -3.88 -13.10 7.42
N SER A 128 -4.98 -12.56 7.94
CA SER A 128 -5.07 -12.13 9.35
C SER A 128 -4.79 -13.33 10.26
N SER A 129 -3.92 -13.17 11.26
CA SER A 129 -3.64 -14.22 12.25
C SER A 129 -4.79 -14.44 13.24
N ARG A 130 -5.90 -13.72 13.15
CA ARG A 130 -7.02 -13.75 14.10
C ARG A 130 -8.36 -13.47 13.42
#